data_AF-A0A1V2LJ15-F1
#
_entry.id   AF-A0A1V2LJ15-F1
#
_cell.length_a   1.000
_cell.length_b   1.000
_cell.length_c   1.000
_cell.angle_alpha   90.00
_cell.angle_beta   90.00
_cell.angle_gamma   90.00
#
_symmetry.space_group_name_H-M   'P 1'
#
loop_
_entity.id
_entity.type
_entity.pdbx_description
1 polymer ?
#
loop_
_entity_poly.entity_id
_entity_poly.type
_entity_poly.pdbx_seq_one_letter_code
_entity_poly.pdbx_strand_id
1 'polypeptide(L)'
;MNLSTSSVITRRRGGKASQPEDEENASELKLGPEFQFEQIGHDGEVHKLIALNLSEARILIRTALKERAETMSKYTGVEIEGLDGSGEPEDEQLAKLTAAPAANEILRKTLEHLALFARFKDVETCAAVESLLKSEENSILHPFEIAQLGSLSCEDIDEATTLIPSLNDKKDKIDLQRILDELNRLESNYA
;
A
#
# COMPACT_ATOMS: atom_id res chain seq x y z
N MET A 1 9.08 -22.41 21.38
CA MET A 1 8.13 -21.52 20.67
C MET A 1 8.91 -20.33 20.17
N ASN A 2 8.74 -19.97 18.90
CA ASN A 2 9.30 -18.72 18.39
C ASN A 2 8.52 -17.55 19.01
N LEU A 3 9.23 -16.50 19.41
CA LEU A 3 8.61 -15.26 19.86
C LEU A 3 8.05 -14.54 18.62
N SER A 4 6.74 -14.29 18.60
CA SER A 4 6.09 -13.54 17.53
C SER A 4 6.38 -12.05 17.67
N THR A 5 6.33 -11.32 16.56
CA THR A 5 6.46 -9.86 16.56
C THR A 5 5.26 -9.21 17.26
N SER A 6 5.52 -8.23 18.12
CA SER A 6 4.50 -7.43 18.79
C SER A 6 4.30 -6.07 18.10
N SER A 7 3.08 -5.54 18.14
CA SER A 7 2.78 -4.16 17.72
C SER A 7 3.01 -3.16 18.86
N VAL A 8 3.02 -1.86 18.54
CA VAL A 8 3.18 -0.76 19.50
C VAL A 8 1.95 -0.64 20.42
N ILE A 9 0.76 -1.01 19.92
CA ILE A 9 -0.49 -0.91 20.66
C ILE A 9 -0.57 -2.04 21.69
N THR A 10 -0.30 -1.72 22.96
CA THR A 10 -0.45 -2.69 24.06
C THR A 10 -1.90 -2.78 24.51
N ARG A 11 -2.66 -3.77 24.01
CA ARG A 11 -4.01 -4.07 24.51
C ARG A 11 -3.93 -4.85 25.82
N ARG A 12 -4.54 -4.32 26.90
CA ARG A 12 -4.73 -5.09 28.14
C ARG A 12 -5.83 -6.14 27.93
N ARG A 13 -5.45 -7.34 27.52
CA ARG A 13 -6.38 -8.47 27.38
C ARG A 13 -6.78 -8.99 28.78
N GLY A 14 -7.91 -8.51 29.29
CA GLY A 14 -8.52 -9.01 30.54
C GLY A 14 -9.39 -10.25 30.30
N GLY A 15 -9.94 -10.85 31.36
CA GLY A 15 -10.72 -12.11 31.27
C GLY A 15 -11.98 -12.08 30.40
N LYS A 16 -12.45 -10.91 29.97
CA LYS A 16 -13.55 -10.73 28.99
C LYS A 16 -13.09 -10.71 27.52
N ALA A 17 -11.77 -10.69 27.26
CA ALA A 17 -11.21 -10.70 25.90
C ALA A 17 -11.30 -12.07 25.19
N SER A 18 -11.98 -13.04 25.82
CA SER A 18 -12.42 -14.29 25.19
C SER A 18 -13.74 -14.15 24.43
N GLN A 19 -14.38 -12.96 24.46
CA GLN A 19 -15.50 -12.70 23.55
C GLN A 19 -14.97 -12.69 22.11
N PRO A 20 -15.72 -13.25 21.15
CA PRO A 20 -15.34 -13.17 19.74
C PRO A 20 -15.05 -11.71 19.42
N GLU A 21 -13.87 -11.45 18.85
CA GLU A 21 -13.49 -10.13 18.38
C GLU A 21 -14.63 -9.59 17.51
N ASP A 22 -14.99 -8.31 17.65
CA ASP A 22 -16.04 -7.69 16.85
C ASP A 22 -15.82 -8.05 15.37
N GLU A 23 -16.88 -8.53 14.69
CA GLU A 23 -16.77 -9.06 13.33
C GLU A 23 -16.15 -8.00 12.40
N GLU A 24 -14.94 -8.30 11.90
CA GLU A 24 -14.21 -7.40 11.02
C GLU A 24 -14.97 -7.22 9.71
N ASN A 25 -15.27 -5.98 9.34
CA ASN A 25 -15.99 -5.67 8.11
C ASN A 25 -15.37 -4.46 7.40
N ALA A 26 -14.60 -4.74 6.36
CA ALA A 26 -13.95 -3.71 5.55
C ALA A 26 -14.95 -2.78 4.83
N SER A 27 -16.14 -3.28 4.45
CA SER A 27 -17.18 -2.46 3.81
C SER A 27 -17.78 -1.40 4.74
N GLU A 28 -17.63 -1.58 6.06
CA GLU A 28 -18.05 -0.64 7.09
C GLU A 28 -16.86 0.09 7.74
N LEU A 29 -15.64 -0.09 7.20
CA LEU A 29 -14.38 0.38 7.80
C LEU A 29 -14.14 -0.11 9.23
N LYS A 30 -14.77 -1.21 9.61
CA LYS A 30 -14.51 -1.92 10.87
C LYS A 30 -13.33 -2.84 10.67
N LEU A 31 -12.15 -2.24 10.54
CA LEU A 31 -10.89 -2.96 10.46
C LEU A 31 -10.49 -3.47 11.85
N GLY A 32 -9.63 -4.50 11.87
CA GLY A 32 -9.10 -5.05 13.11
C GLY A 32 -8.39 -4.00 13.98
N PRO A 33 -8.17 -4.31 15.27
CA PRO A 33 -7.62 -3.35 16.23
C PRO A 33 -6.22 -2.85 15.88
N GLU A 34 -5.45 -3.59 15.08
CA GLU A 34 -4.12 -3.19 14.60
C GLU A 34 -4.20 -2.22 13.41
N PHE A 35 -5.35 -2.07 12.77
CA PHE A 35 -5.58 -1.25 11.58
C PHE A 35 -6.59 -0.12 11.83
N GLN A 36 -6.63 0.38 13.07
CA GLN A 36 -7.43 1.55 13.42
C GLN A 36 -6.94 2.80 12.66
N PHE A 37 -7.84 3.76 12.48
CA PHE A 37 -7.55 5.01 11.79
C PHE A 37 -6.39 5.80 12.44
N GLU A 38 -6.33 5.81 13.77
CA GLU A 38 -5.21 6.39 14.52
C GLU A 38 -4.24 5.29 14.93
N GLN A 39 -2.97 5.47 14.58
CA GLN A 39 -1.86 4.57 14.84
C GLN A 39 -0.82 5.28 15.68
N ILE A 40 -0.09 4.53 16.51
CA ILE A 40 0.99 5.09 17.35
C ILE A 40 2.32 4.64 16.74
N GLY A 41 3.15 5.62 16.37
CA GLY A 41 4.50 5.41 15.88
C GLY A 41 5.45 4.91 16.96
N HIS A 42 6.65 4.47 16.57
CA HIS A 42 7.69 4.04 17.51
C HIS A 42 8.26 5.19 18.37
N ASP A 43 8.11 6.42 17.90
CA ASP A 43 8.38 7.67 18.62
C ASP A 43 7.30 8.04 19.63
N GLY A 44 6.16 7.35 19.61
CA GLY A 44 4.99 7.63 20.45
C GLY A 44 4.08 8.71 19.88
N GLU A 45 4.35 9.21 18.67
CA GLU A 45 3.46 10.16 18.00
C GLU A 45 2.27 9.44 17.36
N VAL A 46 1.14 10.16 17.26
CA VAL A 46 -0.08 9.64 16.64
C VAL A 46 -0.07 10.01 15.16
N HIS A 47 -0.19 9.00 14.31
CA HIS A 47 -0.30 9.16 12.86
C HIS A 47 -1.58 8.50 12.34
N LYS A 48 -2.04 8.94 11.17
CA LYS A 48 -3.14 8.25 10.47
C LYS A 48 -2.66 6.90 9.96
N LEU A 49 -3.59 5.95 9.83
CA LEU A 49 -3.33 4.65 9.21
C LEU A 49 -2.69 4.83 7.83
N ILE A 50 -1.60 4.11 7.60
CA ILE A 50 -0.97 4.05 6.28
C ILE A 50 -1.63 2.91 5.51
N ALA A 51 -2.35 3.27 4.46
CA ALA A 51 -2.86 2.33 3.47
C ALA A 51 -2.22 2.68 2.13
N LEU A 52 -1.73 1.66 1.43
CA LEU A 52 -1.02 1.81 0.17
C LEU A 52 -1.88 1.23 -0.95
N ASN A 53 -1.99 1.94 -2.06
CA ASN A 53 -2.47 1.33 -3.30
C ASN A 53 -1.40 0.39 -3.89
N LEU A 54 -1.77 -0.44 -4.87
CA LEU A 54 -0.84 -1.43 -5.46
C LEU A 54 0.41 -0.77 -6.06
N SER A 55 0.25 0.40 -6.67
CA SER A 55 1.33 1.15 -7.31
C SER A 55 2.32 1.73 -6.29
N GLU A 56 1.82 2.36 -5.25
CA GLU A 56 2.58 2.88 -4.10
C GLU A 56 3.34 1.73 -3.42
N ALA A 57 2.66 0.62 -3.14
CA ALA A 57 3.27 -0.55 -2.52
C ALA A 57 4.41 -1.12 -3.37
N ARG A 58 4.24 -1.19 -4.69
CA ARG A 58 5.28 -1.66 -5.61
C ARG A 58 6.53 -0.78 -5.55
N ILE A 59 6.35 0.54 -5.67
CA ILE A 59 7.46 1.50 -5.65
C ILE A 59 8.17 1.47 -4.29
N LEU A 60 7.42 1.42 -3.19
CA LEU A 60 7.98 1.37 -1.84
C LEU A 60 8.81 0.11 -1.61
N ILE A 61 8.30 -1.07 -2.01
CA ILE A 61 9.06 -2.31 -1.88
C ILE A 61 10.32 -2.27 -2.75
N ARG A 62 10.22 -1.83 -4.01
CA ARG A 62 11.38 -1.70 -4.91
C ARG A 62 12.46 -0.78 -4.34
N THR A 63 12.07 0.40 -3.86
CA THR A 63 13.00 1.39 -3.29
C THR A 63 13.71 0.83 -2.06
N ALA A 64 12.96 0.22 -1.13
CA ALA A 64 13.53 -0.40 0.08
C ALA A 64 14.49 -1.55 -0.26
N LEU A 65 14.15 -2.41 -1.22
CA LEU A 65 15.04 -3.51 -1.63
C LEU A 65 16.28 -2.99 -2.35
N LYS A 66 16.16 -1.94 -3.18
CA LYS A 66 17.30 -1.31 -3.85
C LYS A 66 18.28 -0.71 -2.83
N GLU A 67 17.77 0.06 -1.87
CA GLU A 67 18.60 0.62 -0.79
C GLU A 67 19.28 -0.48 0.05
N ARG A 68 18.56 -1.58 0.32
CA ARG A 68 19.11 -2.75 0.99
C ARG A 68 20.21 -3.43 0.17
N ALA A 69 20.04 -3.55 -1.14
CA ALA A 69 21.05 -4.11 -2.04
C ALA A 69 22.30 -3.23 -2.09
N GLU A 70 22.15 -1.92 -2.23
CA GLU A 70 23.25 -0.95 -2.22
C GLU A 70 24.03 -0.97 -0.90
N THR A 71 23.33 -0.99 0.23
CA THR A 71 23.98 -1.10 1.55
C THR A 71 24.73 -2.43 1.68
N MET A 72 24.12 -3.56 1.32
CA MET A 72 24.77 -4.86 1.36
C MET A 72 26.00 -4.94 0.45
N SER A 73 25.94 -4.37 -0.76
CA SER A 73 27.08 -4.29 -1.69
C SER A 73 28.23 -3.48 -1.07
N LYS A 74 27.94 -2.33 -0.46
CA LYS A 74 28.95 -1.52 0.26
C LYS A 74 29.62 -2.28 1.41
N TYR A 75 28.88 -3.11 2.15
CA TYR A 75 29.43 -3.89 3.26
C TYR A 75 30.20 -5.14 2.82
N THR A 76 29.77 -5.81 1.76
CA THR A 76 30.35 -7.09 1.31
C THR A 76 31.44 -6.92 0.24
N GLY A 77 31.49 -5.77 -0.43
CA GLY A 77 32.38 -5.51 -1.57
C GLY A 77 32.02 -6.28 -2.84
N VAL A 78 30.85 -6.93 -2.87
CA VAL A 78 30.32 -7.62 -4.06
C VAL A 78 29.54 -6.61 -4.89
N GLU A 79 30.02 -6.35 -6.11
CA GLU A 79 29.28 -5.59 -7.11
C GLU A 79 28.08 -6.41 -7.58
N ILE A 80 26.90 -5.77 -7.60
CA ILE A 80 25.66 -6.38 -8.05
C ILE A 80 25.42 -5.91 -9.48
N GLU A 81 25.47 -6.84 -10.45
CA GLU A 81 25.09 -6.56 -11.84
C GLU A 81 23.66 -5.97 -11.90
N GLY A 82 23.51 -4.82 -12.58
CA GLY A 82 22.22 -4.13 -12.76
C GLY A 82 22.00 -2.92 -11.85
N LEU A 83 22.94 -2.61 -10.94
CA LEU A 83 22.90 -1.40 -10.12
C LEU A 83 23.60 -0.20 -10.79
N ASP A 84 24.48 -0.45 -11.75
CA ASP A 84 25.38 0.53 -12.38
C ASP A 84 25.33 0.56 -13.93
N GLY A 85 24.55 -0.30 -14.60
CA GLY A 85 24.63 -0.51 -16.04
C GLY A 85 23.31 -0.63 -16.80
N SER A 86 22.72 0.51 -17.17
CA SER A 86 21.76 0.69 -18.30
C SER A 86 20.38 0.00 -18.28
N GLY A 87 19.90 -0.54 -17.16
CA GLY A 87 18.53 -1.07 -17.05
C GLY A 87 17.96 -1.01 -15.64
N GLU A 88 16.63 -0.95 -15.49
CA GLU A 88 15.99 -1.18 -14.19
C GLU A 88 16.23 -2.64 -13.78
N PRO A 89 16.77 -2.92 -12.57
CA PRO A 89 16.94 -4.28 -12.12
C PRO A 89 15.58 -4.99 -12.06
N GLU A 90 15.53 -6.21 -12.60
CA GLU A 90 14.31 -7.01 -12.59
C GLU A 90 13.89 -7.32 -11.14
N ASP A 91 12.58 -7.30 -10.88
CA ASP A 91 12.01 -7.51 -9.54
C ASP A 91 12.45 -8.85 -8.92
N GLU A 92 12.65 -9.85 -9.77
CA GLU A 92 13.13 -11.16 -9.36
C GLU A 92 14.59 -11.15 -8.89
N GLN A 93 15.46 -10.37 -9.55
CA GLN A 93 16.87 -10.24 -9.15
C GLN A 93 16.96 -9.49 -7.81
N LEU A 94 16.21 -8.39 -7.68
CA LEU A 94 16.17 -7.58 -6.48
C LEU A 94 15.70 -8.38 -5.26
N ALA A 95 14.64 -9.21 -5.43
CA ALA A 95 14.13 -10.08 -4.37
C ALA A 95 15.13 -11.17 -3.96
N LYS A 96 15.82 -11.78 -4.91
CA LYS A 96 16.82 -12.84 -4.64
C LYS A 96 18.05 -12.32 -3.88
N LEU A 97 18.47 -11.10 -4.15
CA LEU A 97 19.66 -10.49 -3.55
C LEU A 97 19.46 -10.03 -2.10
N THR A 98 18.21 -9.76 -1.70
CA THR A 98 17.91 -9.01 -0.48
C THR A 98 17.09 -9.80 0.55
N ALA A 99 16.38 -10.86 0.13
CA ALA A 99 15.59 -11.70 1.02
C ALA A 99 16.41 -12.89 1.56
N ALA A 100 16.33 -13.14 2.87
CA ALA A 100 16.80 -14.39 3.46
C ALA A 100 16.08 -15.59 2.80
N PRO A 101 16.72 -16.78 2.67
CA PRO A 101 16.23 -17.90 1.87
C PRO A 101 14.77 -18.34 2.12
N ALA A 102 14.25 -18.09 3.32
CA ALA A 102 12.87 -18.45 3.72
C ALA A 102 11.80 -17.37 3.41
N ALA A 103 12.17 -16.09 3.23
CA ALA A 103 11.23 -14.99 2.95
C ALA A 103 10.93 -14.80 1.44
N ASN A 104 11.55 -15.63 0.60
CA ASN A 104 11.69 -15.38 -0.84
C ASN A 104 10.40 -15.64 -1.63
N GLU A 105 9.58 -16.64 -1.28
CA GLU A 105 8.45 -17.02 -2.14
C GLU A 105 7.27 -16.04 -2.08
N ILE A 106 6.85 -15.64 -0.87
CA ILE A 106 5.70 -14.72 -0.71
C ILE A 106 6.04 -13.35 -1.29
N LEU A 107 7.22 -12.81 -1.00
CA LEU A 107 7.65 -11.53 -1.52
C LEU A 107 7.77 -11.55 -3.05
N ARG A 108 8.32 -12.63 -3.63
CA ARG A 108 8.40 -12.80 -5.09
C ARG A 108 7.01 -12.81 -5.73
N LYS A 109 6.07 -13.61 -5.21
CA LYS A 109 4.68 -13.63 -5.71
C LYS A 109 3.99 -12.28 -5.54
N THR A 110 4.28 -11.56 -4.46
CA THR A 110 3.74 -10.22 -4.21
C THR A 110 4.28 -9.24 -5.24
N LEU A 111 5.58 -9.23 -5.51
CA LEU A 111 6.17 -8.38 -6.54
C LEU A 111 5.65 -8.69 -7.94
N GLU A 112 5.46 -9.97 -8.27
CA GLU A 112 4.85 -10.39 -9.54
C GLU A 112 3.41 -9.87 -9.67
N HIS A 113 2.60 -10.05 -8.63
CA HIS A 113 1.25 -9.49 -8.58
C HIS A 113 1.25 -7.96 -8.74
N LEU A 114 2.10 -7.27 -7.98
CA LEU A 114 2.21 -5.81 -8.05
C LEU A 114 2.71 -5.34 -9.42
N ALA A 115 3.63 -6.05 -10.07
CA ALA A 115 4.12 -5.70 -11.40
C ALA A 115 3.03 -5.85 -12.48
N LEU A 116 2.14 -6.82 -12.33
CA LEU A 116 1.04 -7.08 -13.26
C LEU A 116 -0.15 -6.11 -13.06
N PHE A 117 -0.53 -5.86 -11.81
CA PHE A 117 -1.74 -5.13 -11.44
C PHE A 117 -1.50 -3.68 -10.96
N ALA A 118 -0.26 -3.21 -10.86
CA ALA A 118 0.00 -1.80 -10.58
C ALA A 118 -0.47 -0.93 -11.75
N ARG A 119 -1.42 -0.07 -11.45
CA ARG A 119 -2.03 0.88 -12.38
C ARG A 119 -1.09 2.02 -12.80
N PHE A 120 -0.25 2.48 -11.89
CA PHE A 120 0.70 3.57 -12.09
C PHE A 120 2.12 3.03 -11.90
N LYS A 121 2.90 2.93 -12.98
CA LYS A 121 4.25 2.35 -12.92
C LYS A 121 5.32 3.39 -12.61
N ASP A 122 5.11 4.62 -13.04
CA ASP A 122 6.07 5.71 -12.92
C ASP A 122 5.91 6.43 -11.57
N VAL A 123 7.04 6.75 -10.93
CA VAL A 123 7.06 7.45 -9.65
C VAL A 123 6.36 8.81 -9.74
N GLU A 124 6.51 9.52 -10.85
CA GLU A 124 5.87 10.81 -11.10
C GLU A 124 4.33 10.70 -11.16
N THR A 125 3.82 9.69 -11.88
CA THR A 125 2.37 9.44 -11.98
C THR A 125 1.80 9.03 -10.63
N CYS A 126 2.51 8.18 -9.89
CA CYS A 126 2.10 7.74 -8.56
C CYS A 126 2.05 8.91 -7.57
N ALA A 127 3.03 9.82 -7.60
CA ALA A 127 3.04 11.03 -6.79
C ALA A 127 1.89 11.99 -7.15
N ALA A 128 1.55 12.12 -8.44
CA ALA A 128 0.41 12.92 -8.87
C ALA A 128 -0.92 12.35 -8.34
N VAL A 129 -1.10 11.02 -8.42
CA VAL A 129 -2.26 10.32 -7.88
C VAL A 129 -2.33 10.48 -6.36
N GLU A 130 -1.21 10.38 -5.66
CA GLU A 130 -1.14 10.61 -4.22
C GLU A 130 -1.57 12.03 -3.85
N SER A 131 -1.07 13.04 -4.57
CA SER A 131 -1.45 14.44 -4.35
C SER A 131 -2.94 14.70 -4.61
N LEU A 132 -3.53 14.01 -5.58
CA LEU A 132 -4.96 14.11 -5.89
C LEU A 132 -5.80 13.48 -4.77
N LEU A 133 -5.49 12.24 -4.39
CA LEU A 133 -6.29 11.47 -3.44
C LEU A 133 -6.12 11.90 -1.99
N LYS A 134 -4.93 12.38 -1.61
CA LYS A 134 -4.62 12.87 -0.25
C LYS A 134 -4.75 14.40 -0.13
N SER A 135 -5.39 15.05 -1.11
CA SER A 135 -5.70 16.49 -1.05
C SER A 135 -6.64 16.82 0.11
N GLU A 136 -6.62 18.08 0.56
CA GLU A 136 -7.46 18.54 1.69
C GLU A 136 -8.96 18.33 1.46
N GLU A 137 -9.40 18.45 0.20
CA GLU A 137 -10.78 18.21 -0.25
C GLU A 137 -11.22 16.75 -0.12
N ASN A 138 -10.26 15.83 -0.04
CA ASN A 138 -10.46 14.39 0.08
C ASN A 138 -10.12 13.86 1.48
N SER A 139 -9.83 14.75 2.43
CA SER A 139 -9.50 14.39 3.82
C SER A 139 -10.63 13.66 4.57
N ILE A 140 -11.86 13.72 4.05
CA ILE A 140 -13.01 12.97 4.57
C ILE A 140 -12.94 11.47 4.27
N LEU A 141 -12.16 11.07 3.26
CA LEU A 141 -12.01 9.68 2.87
C LEU A 141 -11.06 8.96 3.82
N HIS A 142 -11.41 7.73 4.18
CA HIS A 142 -10.55 6.87 4.98
C HIS A 142 -9.35 6.41 4.15
N PRO A 143 -8.14 6.23 4.74
CA PRO A 143 -6.97 5.75 4.01
C PRO A 143 -7.22 4.46 3.22
N PHE A 144 -8.04 3.55 3.77
CA PHE A 144 -8.49 2.35 3.06
C PHE A 144 -9.22 2.66 1.76
N GLU A 145 -10.13 3.63 1.76
CA GLU A 145 -10.91 4.03 0.58
C GLU A 145 -10.01 4.67 -0.47
N ILE A 146 -9.06 5.50 -0.03
CA ILE A 146 -8.04 6.11 -0.88
C ILE A 146 -7.19 5.02 -1.56
N ALA A 147 -6.75 4.02 -0.81
CA ALA A 147 -5.96 2.91 -1.36
C ALA A 147 -6.78 2.06 -2.35
N GLN A 148 -8.08 1.86 -2.09
CA GLN A 148 -8.98 1.15 -3.00
C GLN A 148 -9.21 1.94 -4.29
N LEU A 149 -9.48 3.25 -4.23
CA LEU A 149 -9.64 4.11 -5.41
C LEU A 149 -8.37 4.16 -6.28
N GLY A 150 -7.19 4.11 -5.67
CA GLY A 150 -5.92 4.06 -6.39
C GLY A 150 -5.62 2.69 -7.03
N SER A 151 -6.24 1.62 -6.54
CA SER A 151 -5.97 0.24 -6.99
C SER A 151 -7.03 -0.30 -7.94
N LEU A 152 -8.30 0.07 -7.73
CA LEU A 152 -9.43 -0.34 -8.55
C LEU A 152 -9.65 0.68 -9.67
N SER A 153 -9.69 0.21 -10.90
CA SER A 153 -9.95 1.02 -12.09
C SER A 153 -11.46 1.19 -12.30
N CYS A 154 -12.11 2.02 -11.48
CA CYS A 154 -13.53 2.29 -11.61
C CYS A 154 -13.80 3.35 -12.70
N GLU A 155 -14.75 3.08 -13.59
CA GLU A 155 -15.16 4.01 -14.65
C GLU A 155 -16.27 4.97 -14.16
N ASP A 156 -17.25 4.42 -13.44
CA ASP A 156 -18.44 5.13 -13.01
C ASP A 156 -18.56 5.21 -11.48
N ILE A 157 -19.25 6.24 -10.98
CA ILE A 157 -19.63 6.35 -9.56
C ILE A 157 -20.36 5.10 -9.05
N ASP A 158 -21.26 4.54 -9.86
CA ASP A 158 -22.06 3.38 -9.47
C ASP A 158 -21.17 2.15 -9.28
N GLU A 159 -20.14 1.99 -10.10
CA GLU A 159 -19.13 0.94 -9.93
C GLU A 159 -18.29 1.19 -8.67
N ALA A 160 -17.77 2.40 -8.49
CA ALA A 160 -16.95 2.75 -7.33
C ALA A 160 -17.69 2.55 -6.00
N THR A 161 -18.96 2.97 -5.92
CA THR A 161 -19.79 2.81 -4.71
C THR A 161 -20.26 1.37 -4.49
N THR A 162 -20.35 0.56 -5.55
CA THR A 162 -20.65 -0.88 -5.44
C THR A 162 -19.45 -1.66 -4.94
N LEU A 163 -18.24 -1.36 -5.47
CA LEU A 163 -17.00 -2.04 -5.09
C LEU A 163 -16.47 -1.56 -3.73
N ILE A 164 -16.71 -0.30 -3.39
CA ILE A 164 -16.29 0.33 -2.13
C ILE A 164 -17.54 0.91 -1.43
N PRO A 165 -18.35 0.05 -0.75
CA PRO A 165 -19.62 0.48 -0.15
C PRO A 165 -19.48 1.57 0.91
N SER A 166 -18.30 1.68 1.53
CA SER A 166 -18.01 2.68 2.55
C SER A 166 -17.96 4.11 2.01
N LEU A 167 -17.84 4.29 0.68
CA LEU A 167 -17.87 5.60 0.02
C LEU A 167 -19.27 6.21 -0.05
N ASN A 168 -20.33 5.41 0.17
CA ASN A 168 -21.70 5.89 0.12
C ASN A 168 -21.89 7.06 1.09
N ASP A 169 -22.51 8.13 0.59
CA ASP A 169 -22.85 9.36 1.32
C ASP A 169 -21.66 10.18 1.86
N LYS A 170 -20.41 9.81 1.59
CA LYS A 170 -19.22 10.56 2.08
C LYS A 170 -18.78 11.70 1.18
N LYS A 171 -19.03 11.59 -0.12
CA LYS A 171 -18.62 12.60 -1.10
C LYS A 171 -19.73 12.80 -2.13
N ASP A 172 -19.82 14.01 -2.67
CA ASP A 172 -20.77 14.28 -3.75
C ASP A 172 -20.40 13.48 -5.00
N LYS A 173 -21.43 13.00 -5.71
CA LYS A 173 -21.28 12.15 -6.90
C LYS A 173 -20.47 12.87 -7.98
N ILE A 174 -20.70 14.17 -8.15
CA ILE A 174 -20.00 14.99 -9.15
C ILE A 174 -18.50 15.05 -8.86
N ASP A 175 -18.13 15.27 -7.60
CA ASP A 175 -16.72 15.36 -7.22
C ASP A 175 -16.04 13.99 -7.23
N LEU A 176 -16.76 12.92 -6.88
CA LEU A 176 -16.23 11.56 -7.00
C LEU A 176 -15.96 11.20 -8.47
N GLN A 177 -16.89 11.51 -9.38
CA GLN A 177 -16.66 11.28 -10.81
C GLN A 177 -15.45 12.05 -11.34
N ARG A 178 -15.28 13.31 -10.93
CA ARG A 178 -14.10 14.10 -11.32
C ARG A 178 -12.79 13.44 -10.90
N ILE A 179 -12.74 12.87 -9.69
CA ILE A 179 -11.56 12.15 -9.22
C ILE A 179 -11.33 10.90 -10.07
N LEU A 180 -12.38 10.12 -10.36
CA LEU A 180 -12.26 8.93 -11.22
C LEU A 180 -11.74 9.28 -12.62
N ASP A 181 -12.29 10.34 -13.23
CA ASP A 181 -11.86 10.84 -14.55
C ASP A 181 -10.39 11.28 -14.54
N GLU A 182 -9.94 11.96 -13.47
CA GLU A 182 -8.55 12.36 -13.32
C GLU A 182 -7.61 11.17 -13.09
N LEU A 183 -8.02 10.18 -12.29
CA LEU A 183 -7.26 8.93 -12.12
C LEU A 183 -7.12 8.17 -13.43
N ASN A 184 -8.21 8.05 -14.20
CA ASN A 184 -8.23 7.42 -15.52
C ASN A 184 -7.33 8.15 -16.52
N ARG A 185 -7.20 9.48 -16.40
CA ARG A 185 -6.29 10.28 -17.22
C ARG A 185 -4.81 10.08 -16.86
N LEU A 186 -4.50 9.86 -15.58
CA LEU A 186 -3.14 9.63 -15.09
C LEU A 186 -2.66 8.19 -15.32
N GLU A 187 -3.56 7.30 -15.71
CA GLU A 187 -3.23 5.92 -16.01
C GLU A 187 -2.23 5.85 -17.18
N SER A 188 -1.10 5.19 -16.93
CA SER A 188 -0.08 4.98 -17.95
C SER A 188 -0.67 4.08 -19.04
N ASN A 189 -0.73 4.57 -20.28
CA ASN A 189 -1.06 3.70 -21.42
C ASN A 189 -0.07 2.51 -21.42
N TYR A 190 -0.58 1.28 -21.32
CA TYR A 190 0.21 0.08 -21.57
C TYR A 190 0.68 0.10 -23.04
N ALA A 191 1.85 0.68 -23.28
CA ALA A 191 2.58 0.60 -24.54
C ALA A 191 3.84 -0.26 -24.35
#